data_AF-A0A960E0I7-F1
#
_entry.id   AF-A0A960E0I7-F1
#
_cell.length_a   1.000
_cell.length_b   1.000
_cell.length_c   1.000
_cell.angle_alpha   90.00
_cell.angle_beta   90.00
_cell.angle_gamma   90.00
#
_symmetry.space_group_name_H-M   'P 1'
#
loop_
_entity.id
_entity.type
_entity.pdbx_description
1 polymer ?
#
loop_
_entity_poly.entity_id
_entity_poly.type
_entity_poly.pdbx_seq_one_letter_code
_entity_poly.pdbx_strand_id
1 'polypeptide(L)'
;MNELWILCRDYAKQETVDPLKQLLQFVKWGFGGALLLALGLVFGAVSVLRILQNETGEHLTGSWSWVPYLAALAFTVAAIALSVAAITRPVRGEEKQA
;
A
#
# COMPACT_ATOMS: atom_id res chain seq x y z
N MET A 1 32.75 39.05 -9.23
CA MET A 1 32.84 37.64 -9.68
C MET A 1 32.31 36.64 -8.64
N ASN A 2 32.58 36.82 -7.34
CA ASN A 2 32.09 35.87 -6.31
C ASN A 2 30.56 35.90 -6.08
N GLU A 3 29.88 37.02 -6.27
CA GLU A 3 28.42 37.12 -6.04
C GLU A 3 27.58 36.29 -7.01
N LEU A 4 27.93 36.29 -8.30
CA LEU A 4 27.21 35.50 -9.32
C LEU A 4 27.34 34.00 -9.05
N TRP A 5 28.52 33.57 -8.62
CA TRP A 5 28.76 32.18 -8.23
C TRP A 5 27.92 31.77 -7.02
N ILE A 6 27.85 32.61 -5.99
CA ILE A 6 27.02 32.36 -4.80
C ILE A 6 25.53 32.30 -5.17
N LEU A 7 25.04 33.24 -5.98
CA LEU A 7 23.67 33.26 -6.48
C LEU A 7 23.32 32.00 -7.28
N CYS A 8 24.21 31.59 -8.19
CA CYS A 8 23.98 30.40 -9.02
C CYS A 8 23.96 29.11 -8.17
N ARG A 9 24.87 28.99 -7.20
CA ARG A 9 24.92 27.88 -6.25
C ARG A 9 23.64 27.80 -5.40
N ASP A 10 23.19 28.94 -4.87
CA ASP A 10 22.03 28.97 -3.98
C ASP A 10 20.72 28.75 -4.74
N TYR A 11 20.64 29.19 -6.00
CA TYR A 11 19.52 28.89 -6.90
C TYR A 11 19.44 27.39 -7.22
N ALA A 12 20.58 26.78 -7.61
CA ALA A 12 20.64 25.34 -7.85
C ALA A 12 20.25 24.52 -6.61
N LYS A 13 20.57 25.04 -5.41
CA LYS A 13 20.16 24.43 -4.15
C LYS A 13 18.66 24.62 -3.87
N GLN A 14 18.07 25.78 -4.16
CA GLN A 14 16.63 26.01 -3.99
C GLN A 14 15.80 25.13 -4.93
N GLU A 15 16.13 25.15 -6.22
CA GLU A 15 15.46 24.35 -7.26
C GLU A 15 15.56 22.84 -7.00
N THR A 16 16.53 22.36 -6.22
CA THR A 16 16.69 20.92 -5.94
C THR A 16 16.18 20.49 -4.57
N VAL A 17 16.34 21.32 -3.54
CA VAL A 17 15.97 20.97 -2.16
C VAL A 17 14.46 20.95 -1.97
N ASP A 18 13.73 21.90 -2.57
CA ASP A 18 12.28 21.96 -2.46
C ASP A 18 11.60 20.75 -3.09
N PRO A 19 11.92 20.33 -4.33
CA PRO A 19 11.36 19.10 -4.90
C PRO A 19 11.84 17.84 -4.16
N LEU A 20 13.09 17.81 -3.66
CA LEU A 20 13.57 16.66 -2.88
C LEU A 20 12.80 16.50 -1.57
N LYS A 21 12.46 17.61 -0.90
CA LYS A 21 11.68 17.59 0.33
C LYS A 21 10.24 17.12 0.09
N GLN A 22 9.63 17.55 -1.02
CA GLN A 22 8.31 17.04 -1.42
C GLN A 22 8.36 15.55 -1.73
N LEU A 23 9.36 15.08 -2.49
CA LEU A 23 9.54 13.67 -2.78
C LEU A 23 9.73 12.84 -1.49
N LEU A 24 10.57 13.32 -0.58
CA LEU A 24 10.79 12.66 0.71
C LEU A 24 9.49 12.56 1.52
N GLN A 25 8.67 13.61 1.52
CA GLN A 25 7.38 13.61 2.21
C GLN A 25 6.41 12.62 1.55
N PHE A 26 6.35 12.56 0.22
CA PHE A 26 5.57 11.57 -0.50
C PHE A 26 6.01 10.14 -0.17
N VAL A 27 7.32 9.85 -0.22
CA VAL A 27 7.88 8.54 0.11
C VAL A 27 7.60 8.17 1.56
N LYS A 28 7.73 9.12 2.50
CA LYS A 28 7.45 8.86 3.92
C LYS A 28 6.00 8.39 4.13
N TRP A 29 5.03 9.09 3.53
CA TRP A 29 3.62 8.74 3.65
C TRP A 29 3.28 7.46 2.86
N GLY A 30 3.83 7.30 1.66
CA GLY A 30 3.65 6.10 0.84
C GLY A 30 4.22 4.86 1.52
N PHE A 31 5.42 4.95 2.09
CA PHE A 31 6.07 3.86 2.82
C PHE A 31 5.30 3.49 4.09
N GLY A 32 4.87 4.49 4.88
CA GLY A 32 4.05 4.24 6.07
C GLY A 32 2.73 3.54 5.73
N GLY A 33 2.05 3.98 4.68
CA GLY A 33 0.83 3.32 4.19
C GLY A 33 1.10 1.89 3.68
N ALA A 34 2.16 1.70 2.89
CA ALA A 34 2.54 0.39 2.39
C ALA A 34 2.86 -0.60 3.50
N LEU A 35 3.56 -0.17 4.56
CA LEU A 35 3.89 -1.00 5.71
C LEU A 35 2.63 -1.43 6.47
N LEU A 36 1.71 -0.49 6.74
CA LEU A 36 0.45 -0.79 7.41
C LEU A 36 -0.43 -1.74 6.58
N LEU A 37 -0.51 -1.53 5.26
CA LEU A 37 -1.23 -2.43 4.36
C LEU A 37 -0.60 -3.83 4.35
N ALA A 38 0.72 -3.93 4.23
CA ALA A 38 1.42 -5.21 4.23
C ALA A 38 1.16 -6.00 5.52
N LEU A 39 1.29 -5.34 6.68
CA LEU A 39 1.00 -5.96 7.97
C LEU A 39 -0.47 -6.39 8.09
N GLY A 40 -1.40 -5.53 7.68
CA GLY A 40 -2.83 -5.83 7.68
C GLY A 40 -3.18 -7.03 6.80
N LEU A 41 -2.56 -7.15 5.62
CA LEU A 41 -2.77 -8.28 4.71
C LEU A 41 -2.23 -9.59 5.28
N VAL A 42 -1.03 -9.58 5.85
CA VAL A 42 -0.42 -10.76 6.46
C VAL A 42 -1.26 -11.23 7.65
N PHE A 43 -1.58 -10.33 8.59
CA PHE A 43 -2.40 -10.69 9.74
C PHE A 43 -3.82 -11.07 9.34
N GLY A 44 -4.40 -10.41 8.34
CA GLY A 44 -5.72 -10.76 7.79
C GLY A 44 -5.72 -12.18 7.22
N ALA A 45 -4.74 -12.52 6.38
CA ALA A 45 -4.64 -13.85 5.79
C ALA A 45 -4.46 -14.94 6.84
N VAL A 46 -3.58 -14.72 7.83
CA VAL A 46 -3.38 -15.65 8.94
C VAL A 46 -4.64 -15.78 9.80
N SER A 47 -5.36 -14.69 10.04
CA SER A 47 -6.60 -14.70 10.82
C SER A 47 -7.70 -15.51 10.13
N VAL A 48 -7.88 -15.33 8.81
CA VAL A 48 -8.83 -16.11 8.02
C VAL A 48 -8.51 -17.60 8.10
N LEU A 49 -7.25 -17.97 7.86
CA LEU A 49 -6.80 -19.35 7.99
C LEU A 49 -7.07 -19.91 9.39
N ARG A 50 -6.75 -19.13 10.43
CA ARG A 50 -6.85 -19.57 11.81
C ARG A 50 -8.29 -19.75 12.27
N ILE A 51 -9.20 -18.87 11.87
CA ILE A 51 -10.64 -19.00 12.19
C ILE A 51 -11.21 -20.27 11.54
N LEU A 52 -10.94 -20.48 10.24
CA LEU A 52 -11.41 -21.67 9.52
C LEU A 52 -10.83 -22.98 10.08
N GLN A 53 -9.55 -22.97 10.45
CA GLN A 53 -8.90 -24.15 11.03
C GLN A 53 -9.32 -24.40 12.48
N ASN A 54 -9.65 -23.36 13.26
CA ASN A 54 -10.08 -23.50 14.65
C ASN A 54 -11.51 -24.02 14.77
N GLU A 55 -12.44 -23.45 14.00
CA GLU A 55 -13.86 -23.80 14.10
C GLU A 55 -14.21 -25.07 13.33
N THR A 56 -13.48 -25.38 12.25
CA THR A 56 -13.80 -26.52 11.37
C THR A 56 -12.73 -27.61 11.40
N GLY A 57 -11.79 -27.53 12.34
CA GLY A 57 -10.58 -28.37 12.43
C GLY A 57 -10.81 -29.87 12.57
N GLU A 58 -11.98 -30.33 13.06
CA GLU A 58 -12.33 -31.75 13.08
C GLU A 58 -13.09 -32.19 11.81
N HIS A 59 -13.89 -31.30 11.21
CA HIS A 59 -14.76 -31.57 10.07
C HIS A 59 -14.09 -31.41 8.69
N LEU A 60 -13.05 -30.58 8.57
CA LEU A 60 -12.29 -30.39 7.31
C LEU A 60 -11.00 -31.22 7.26
N THR A 61 -10.93 -32.33 7.99
CA THR A 61 -9.78 -33.25 7.94
C THR A 61 -9.86 -34.21 6.75
N GLY A 62 -8.71 -34.61 6.20
CA GLY A 62 -8.64 -35.50 5.03
C GLY A 62 -8.83 -34.77 3.68
N SER A 63 -9.83 -35.17 2.90
CA SER A 63 -10.04 -34.71 1.51
C SER A 63 -10.44 -33.23 1.39
N TRP A 64 -10.84 -32.59 2.49
CA TRP A 64 -11.28 -31.19 2.56
C TRP A 64 -10.23 -30.21 3.09
N SER A 65 -9.01 -30.69 3.33
CA SER A 65 -7.88 -29.89 3.85
C SER A 65 -7.43 -28.73 2.96
N TRP A 66 -7.85 -28.69 1.69
CA TRP A 66 -7.54 -27.62 0.73
C TRP A 66 -8.41 -26.37 0.91
N VAL A 67 -9.60 -26.48 1.53
CA VAL A 67 -10.58 -25.39 1.64
C VAL A 67 -10.05 -24.16 2.39
N PRO A 68 -9.37 -24.30 3.55
CA PRO A 68 -8.82 -23.14 4.25
C PRO A 68 -7.83 -22.35 3.39
N TYR A 69 -7.01 -23.05 2.59
CA TYR A 69 -6.06 -22.41 1.69
C TYR A 69 -6.76 -21.69 0.53
N LEU A 70 -7.85 -22.25 0.00
CA LEU A 70 -8.64 -21.59 -1.03
C LEU A 70 -9.34 -20.33 -0.50
N ALA A 71 -9.81 -20.35 0.76
CA ALA A 71 -10.36 -19.17 1.42
C ALA A 71 -9.30 -18.07 1.62
N ALA A 72 -8.09 -18.43 2.04
CA ALA A 72 -6.98 -17.49 2.15
C ALA A 72 -6.59 -16.90 0.79
N LEU A 73 -6.56 -17.74 -0.26
CA LEU A 73 -6.35 -17.28 -1.64
C LEU A 73 -7.43 -16.26 -2.04
N ALA A 74 -8.71 -16.59 -1.84
CA ALA A 74 -9.81 -15.69 -2.16
C ALA A 74 -9.71 -14.34 -1.43
N PHE A 75 -9.34 -14.36 -0.13
CA PHE A 75 -9.09 -13.16 0.64
C PHE A 75 -7.96 -12.30 0.03
N THR A 76 -6.82 -12.91 -0.31
CA THR A 76 -5.70 -12.17 -0.91
C THR A 76 -6.04 -11.60 -2.29
N VAL A 77 -6.77 -12.35 -3.12
CA VAL A 77 -7.24 -11.87 -4.43
C VAL A 77 -8.20 -10.70 -4.28
N ALA A 78 -9.15 -10.78 -3.35
CA ALA A 78 -10.07 -9.68 -3.06
C ALA A 78 -9.31 -8.44 -2.58
N ALA A 79 -8.31 -8.62 -1.72
CA ALA A 79 -7.51 -7.51 -1.22
C ALA A 79 -6.63 -6.86 -2.29
N ILE A 80 -6.09 -7.65 -3.22
CA ILE A 80 -5.40 -7.14 -4.42
C ILE A 80 -6.38 -6.34 -5.29
N ALA A 81 -7.56 -6.88 -5.57
CA ALA A 81 -8.58 -6.21 -6.38
C ALA A 81 -9.00 -4.87 -5.74
N LEU A 82 -9.20 -4.84 -4.43
CA LEU A 82 -9.49 -3.60 -3.69
C LEU A 82 -8.34 -2.60 -3.74
N SER A 83 -7.10 -3.08 -3.64
CA SER A 83 -5.91 -2.23 -3.72
C SER A 83 -5.75 -1.63 -5.12
N VAL A 84 -5.94 -2.42 -6.18
CA VAL A 84 -5.97 -1.94 -7.57
C VAL A 84 -7.08 -0.91 -7.76
N ALA A 85 -8.31 -1.23 -7.32
CA ALA A 85 -9.44 -0.32 -7.42
C ALA A 85 -9.22 0.98 -6.64
N ALA A 86 -8.53 0.94 -5.50
CA ALA A 86 -8.19 2.13 -4.72
C ALA A 86 -7.17 3.02 -5.44
N ILE A 87 -6.18 2.42 -6.11
CA ILE A 87 -5.15 3.13 -6.87
C ILE A 87 -5.72 3.74 -8.16
N THR A 88 -6.64 3.06 -8.84
CA THR A 88 -7.20 3.52 -10.12
C THR A 88 -8.33 4.54 -10.00
N ARG A 89 -8.77 4.90 -8.79
CA ARG A 89 -9.86 5.87 -8.61
C ARG A 89 -9.40 7.27 -8.99
N PRO A 90 -10.13 7.99 -9.87
CA PRO A 90 -9.82 9.38 -10.19
C PRO A 90 -9.99 10.26 -8.95
N VAL A 91 -9.12 11.26 -8.81
CA VAL A 91 -9.19 12.22 -7.70
C VAL A 91 -10.47 13.03 -7.86
N ARG A 92 -11.37 12.93 -6.87
CA ARG A 92 -12.73 13.51 -6.80
C ARG A 92 -12.82 15.05 -6.97
N GLY A 93 -11.73 15.73 -7.32
CA GLY A 93 -11.67 17.17 -7.57
C GLY A 93 -12.05 17.59 -9.00
N GLU A 94 -12.00 16.69 -9.99
CA GLU A 94 -12.25 17.04 -11.40
C GLU A 94 -13.74 17.10 -11.78
N GLU A 95 -14.61 16.41 -11.04
CA GLU A 95 -16.07 16.40 -11.30
C GLU A 95 -16.76 17.75 -11.07
N LYS A 96 -16.14 18.70 -10.36
CA LYS A 96 -16.73 20.02 -10.12
C LYS A 96 -16.41 21.06 -11.19
N GLN A 97 -15.66 20.69 -12.24
CA GLN A 97 -15.20 21.63 -13.28
C GLN A 97 -15.63 21.25 -14.71
N ALA A 98 -16.43 20.19 -14.89
CA ALA A 98 -16.98 19.80 -16.19
C ALA A 98 -18.48 20.11 -16.29
#